data_AF-A0A2V7XXB7-F1
#
_entry.id   AF-A0A2V7XXB7-F1
#
_cell.length_a   1.000
_cell.length_b   1.000
_cell.length_c   1.000
_cell.angle_alpha   90.00
_cell.angle_beta   90.00
_cell.angle_gamma   90.00
#
_symmetry.space_group_name_H-M   'P 1'
#
loop_
_entity.id
_entity.type
_entity.pdbx_description
1 polymer ?
#
loop_
_entity_poly.entity_id
_entity_poly.type
_entity_poly.pdbx_seq_one_letter_code
_entity_poly.pdbx_strand_id
1 'polypeptide(L)'
;AGTRLGRKGEIKAVYAHRRTGNLLDDFITDPTAAGKTTVTENGRTFGTFDNSFITNTDLSHREYQALELQGEYRVTDKWTVSGNYTHQFKNDGNFEGEAGNQPGNFSIIGNRPEFFDPARAYPDGHLNQFQAHRVRAFTTYDVGFGAAGRASLGLLYRYDSPQVFSFLANSVPLTAIQRARNPGYATTPTTQTLYFGERGTGRFNAEHLFDLALNYELPVWKTARPYFKVDWRNIFNAQPLIAFNTTISPDPTSALDALGLPTGFIKGANFGKGVQNGHYPVPREFRFAVGFRF
;
A
#
# COMPACT_ATOMS: atom_id res chain seq x y z
N ALA A 1 -9.20 22.82 -7.78
CA ALA A 1 -9.26 24.01 -8.68
C ALA A 1 -8.50 23.71 -9.97
N GLY A 2 -8.85 24.34 -11.09
CA GLY A 2 -8.10 24.19 -12.34
C GLY A 2 -8.19 25.43 -13.19
N THR A 3 -7.20 25.65 -14.05
CA THR A 3 -7.15 26.80 -14.95
C THR A 3 -6.45 26.45 -16.26
N ARG A 4 -6.74 27.23 -17.30
CA ARG A 4 -6.00 27.17 -18.56
C ARG A 4 -4.72 27.99 -18.47
N LEU A 5 -3.66 27.47 -19.07
CA LEU A 5 -2.40 28.15 -19.31
C LEU A 5 -2.44 28.75 -20.71
N GLY A 6 -3.13 29.88 -20.84
CA GLY A 6 -3.41 30.52 -22.12
C GLY A 6 -4.22 29.60 -23.05
N ARG A 7 -3.78 29.46 -24.30
CA ARG A 7 -4.39 28.56 -25.31
C ARG A 7 -3.66 27.22 -25.45
N LYS A 8 -2.60 26.99 -24.68
CA LYS A 8 -1.64 25.91 -24.90
C LYS A 8 -1.64 24.85 -23.83
N GLY A 9 -2.25 25.07 -22.68
CA GLY A 9 -2.23 24.07 -21.62
C GLY A 9 -3.30 24.27 -20.57
N GLU A 10 -3.28 23.37 -19.60
CA GLU A 10 -4.14 23.39 -18.43
C GLU A 10 -3.42 22.79 -17.23
N ILE A 11 -3.84 23.21 -16.05
CA ILE A 11 -3.38 22.66 -14.78
C ILE A 11 -4.57 22.52 -13.84
N LYS A 12 -4.59 21.45 -13.07
CA LYS A 12 -5.57 21.19 -12.03
C LYS A 12 -4.88 20.69 -10.77
N ALA A 13 -5.35 21.21 -9.65
CA ALA A 13 -4.97 20.81 -8.30
C ALA A 13 -6.20 20.26 -7.58
N VAL A 14 -6.06 19.11 -6.93
CA VAL A 14 -7.07 18.49 -6.08
C VAL A 14 -6.44 18.27 -4.71
N TYR A 15 -7.07 18.80 -3.66
CA TYR A 15 -6.74 18.43 -2.29
C TYR A 15 -7.80 17.44 -1.82
N ALA A 16 -7.36 16.27 -1.37
CA ALA A 16 -8.21 15.24 -0.81
C ALA A 16 -7.94 15.14 0.69
N HIS A 17 -8.97 15.32 1.50
CA HIS A 17 -8.95 15.08 2.94
C HIS A 17 -10.09 14.14 3.28
N ARG A 18 -9.74 12.95 3.77
CA ARG A 18 -10.70 11.92 4.18
C ARG A 18 -10.37 11.46 5.58
N ARG A 19 -11.40 11.30 6.38
CA ARG A 19 -11.36 10.61 7.67
C ARG A 19 -12.32 9.44 7.58
N THR A 20 -11.82 8.27 7.89
CA THR A 20 -12.60 7.03 7.92
C THR A 20 -12.63 6.57 9.36
N GLY A 21 -13.78 6.75 10.00
CA GLY A 21 -14.14 6.14 11.27
C GLY A 21 -15.38 5.26 11.08
N ASN A 22 -16.04 4.91 12.17
CA ASN A 22 -17.23 4.07 12.20
C ASN A 22 -17.02 2.78 11.39
N LEU A 23 -15.82 2.21 11.47
CA LEU A 23 -15.44 0.99 10.76
C LEU A 23 -16.07 -0.22 11.43
N LEU A 24 -16.45 -1.21 10.63
CA LEU A 24 -16.96 -2.48 11.14
C LEU A 24 -15.83 -3.23 11.84
N ASP A 25 -16.06 -3.65 13.09
CA ASP A 25 -15.09 -4.39 13.89
C ASP A 25 -15.79 -5.40 14.80
N ASP A 26 -15.05 -6.40 15.27
CA ASP A 26 -15.57 -7.38 16.21
C ASP A 26 -15.05 -7.15 17.63
N PHE A 27 -15.87 -7.56 18.59
CA PHE A 27 -15.66 -7.25 19.99
C PHE A 27 -15.95 -8.45 20.87
N ILE A 28 -14.98 -8.75 21.72
CA ILE A 28 -15.07 -9.77 22.76
C ILE A 28 -14.64 -9.08 24.06
N THR A 29 -15.61 -8.44 24.72
CA THR A 29 -15.38 -7.49 25.82
C THR A 29 -16.14 -7.82 27.10
N ASP A 30 -17.05 -8.80 27.07
CA ASP A 30 -17.82 -9.22 28.25
C ASP A 30 -17.28 -10.55 28.78
N PRO A 31 -16.41 -10.54 29.81
CA PRO A 31 -15.88 -11.76 30.41
C PRO A 31 -16.84 -12.41 31.41
N THR A 32 -18.05 -11.88 31.60
CA THR A 32 -19.03 -12.44 32.54
C THR A 32 -19.71 -13.69 31.97
N ALA A 33 -20.71 -14.23 32.68
CA ALA A 33 -21.52 -15.32 32.16
C ALA A 33 -22.39 -14.90 30.97
N ALA A 34 -22.79 -13.62 30.87
CA ALA A 34 -23.64 -13.12 29.79
C ALA A 34 -22.90 -13.00 28.45
N GLY A 35 -21.61 -12.68 28.50
CA GLY A 35 -20.72 -12.62 27.34
C GLY A 35 -20.22 -13.98 26.85
N LYS A 36 -20.79 -15.09 27.33
CA LYS A 36 -20.36 -16.44 26.97
C LYS A 36 -21.54 -17.33 26.63
N THR A 37 -21.28 -18.31 25.77
CA THR A 37 -22.26 -19.33 25.40
C THR A 37 -21.66 -20.71 25.60
N THR A 38 -22.32 -21.55 26.39
CA THR A 38 -22.04 -22.98 26.44
C THR A 38 -22.78 -23.67 25.29
N VAL A 39 -22.03 -24.21 24.34
CA VAL A 39 -22.59 -24.88 23.17
C VAL A 39 -22.85 -26.34 23.51
N THR A 40 -24.11 -26.74 23.42
CA THR A 40 -24.56 -28.12 23.62
C THR A 40 -25.43 -28.53 22.44
N GLU A 41 -25.08 -29.64 21.78
CA GLU A 41 -25.83 -30.20 20.66
C GLU A 41 -26.02 -31.70 20.88
N ASN A 42 -27.25 -32.20 20.68
CA ASN A 42 -27.60 -33.62 20.88
C ASN A 42 -27.17 -34.19 22.25
N GLY A 43 -27.27 -33.39 23.32
CA GLY A 43 -26.88 -33.79 24.67
C GLY A 43 -25.37 -33.82 24.94
N ARG A 44 -24.54 -33.41 23.97
CA ARG A 44 -23.09 -33.29 24.13
C ARG A 44 -22.69 -31.82 24.30
N THR A 45 -21.98 -31.50 25.37
CA THR A 45 -21.38 -30.18 25.59
C THR A 45 -20.05 -30.08 24.84
N PHE A 46 -19.92 -29.07 23.98
CA PHE A 46 -18.72 -28.79 23.19
C PHE A 46 -17.79 -27.79 23.87
N GLY A 47 -18.28 -27.06 24.87
CA GLY A 47 -17.51 -26.12 25.68
C GLY A 47 -18.23 -24.79 25.85
N THR A 48 -17.59 -23.90 26.60
CA THR A 48 -18.01 -22.50 26.74
C THR A 48 -17.12 -21.64 25.85
N PHE A 49 -17.75 -20.76 25.07
CA PHE A 49 -17.10 -19.87 24.12
C PHE A 49 -17.44 -18.44 24.46
N ASP A 50 -16.50 -17.52 24.23
CA ASP A 50 -16.79 -16.09 24.35
C ASP A 50 -17.67 -15.65 23.17
N ASN A 51 -18.66 -14.81 23.45
CA ASN A 51 -19.50 -14.21 22.43
C ASN A 51 -18.70 -13.07 21.75
N SER A 52 -18.72 -13.06 20.42
CA SER A 52 -18.25 -11.92 19.63
C SER A 52 -19.45 -11.19 19.06
N PHE A 53 -19.42 -9.85 19.09
CA PHE A 53 -20.39 -9.01 18.40
C PHE A 53 -19.69 -8.10 17.42
N ILE A 54 -20.35 -7.88 16.28
CA ILE A 54 -19.84 -7.02 15.23
C ILE A 54 -20.60 -5.71 15.29
N THR A 55 -19.88 -4.59 15.39
CA THR A 55 -20.46 -3.25 15.41
C THR A 55 -19.53 -2.25 14.74
N ASN A 56 -20.04 -1.06 14.45
CA ASN A 56 -19.21 0.03 13.99
C ASN A 56 -18.47 0.69 15.16
N THR A 57 -17.22 1.09 14.94
CA THR A 57 -16.38 1.73 15.94
C THR A 57 -15.50 2.82 15.34
N ASP A 58 -15.21 3.84 16.13
CA ASP A 58 -14.20 4.86 15.82
C ASP A 58 -12.82 4.52 16.42
N LEU A 59 -12.69 3.40 17.17
CA LEU A 59 -11.40 2.95 17.68
C LEU A 59 -10.47 2.57 16.52
N SER A 60 -10.98 1.78 15.58
CA SER A 60 -10.35 1.53 14.28
C SER A 60 -10.59 2.72 13.37
N HIS A 61 -9.53 3.37 12.90
CA HIS A 61 -9.67 4.58 12.11
C HIS A 61 -8.54 4.78 11.08
N ARG A 62 -8.80 5.63 10.09
CA ARG A 62 -7.85 6.01 9.04
C ARG A 62 -8.00 7.47 8.65
N GLU A 63 -6.90 8.17 8.42
CA GLU A 63 -6.87 9.54 7.93
C GLU A 63 -6.00 9.66 6.68
N TYR A 64 -6.56 10.24 5.62
CA TYR A 64 -5.87 10.45 4.35
C TYR A 64 -5.86 11.92 4.00
N GLN A 65 -4.69 12.44 3.67
CA GLN A 65 -4.52 13.78 3.11
C GLN A 65 -3.52 13.74 1.95
N ALA A 66 -3.92 14.30 0.81
CA ALA A 66 -3.02 14.42 -0.34
C ALA A 66 -3.34 15.64 -1.19
N LEU A 67 -2.31 16.15 -1.85
CA LEU A 67 -2.40 17.08 -2.97
C LEU A 67 -2.09 16.32 -4.25
N GLU A 68 -2.98 16.40 -5.23
CA GLU A 68 -2.77 15.90 -6.58
C GLU A 68 -2.71 17.07 -7.55
N LEU A 69 -1.63 17.14 -8.31
CA LEU A 69 -1.45 18.07 -9.41
C LEU A 69 -1.49 17.28 -10.71
N GLN A 70 -2.25 17.76 -11.69
CA GLN A 70 -2.21 17.26 -13.06
C GLN A 70 -2.11 18.43 -14.02
N GLY A 71 -1.36 18.28 -15.09
CA GLY A 71 -1.24 19.33 -16.09
C GLY A 71 -0.79 18.81 -17.43
N GLU A 72 -1.08 19.61 -18.44
CA GLU A 72 -0.69 19.41 -19.82
C GLU A 72 -0.30 20.74 -20.45
N TYR A 73 0.73 20.73 -21.28
CA TYR A 73 1.20 21.88 -22.02
C TYR A 73 1.70 21.49 -23.41
N ARG A 74 1.07 22.07 -24.43
CA ARG A 74 1.48 22.00 -25.83
C ARG A 74 2.58 23.02 -26.09
N VAL A 75 3.82 22.56 -26.05
CA VAL A 75 5.02 23.38 -26.29
C VAL A 75 5.01 23.92 -27.73
N THR A 76 4.77 23.02 -28.69
CA THR A 76 4.57 23.33 -30.12
C THR A 76 3.40 22.51 -30.66
N ASP A 77 2.96 22.74 -31.89
CA ASP A 77 1.89 21.93 -32.50
C ASP A 77 2.27 20.45 -32.70
N LYS A 78 3.54 20.10 -32.49
CA LYS A 78 4.09 18.75 -32.58
C LYS A 78 4.55 18.19 -31.24
N TRP A 79 4.55 18.98 -30.17
CA TRP A 79 5.15 18.60 -28.89
C TRP A 79 4.23 18.94 -27.73
N THR A 80 3.84 17.91 -27.00
CA THR A 80 3.05 18.04 -25.76
C THR A 80 3.80 17.39 -24.61
N VAL A 81 3.77 18.05 -23.45
CA VAL A 81 4.27 17.53 -22.17
C VAL A 81 3.11 17.54 -21.19
N SER A 82 2.93 16.44 -20.48
CA SER A 82 1.89 16.29 -19.47
C SER A 82 2.44 15.57 -18.25
N GLY A 83 1.76 15.70 -17.13
CA GLY A 83 2.15 14.98 -15.94
C GLY A 83 1.16 15.05 -14.81
N ASN A 84 1.38 14.11 -13.88
CA ASN A 84 0.62 13.94 -12.66
C ASN A 84 1.63 13.83 -11.51
N TYR A 85 1.38 14.57 -10.44
CA TYR A 85 2.14 14.51 -9.21
C TYR A 85 1.18 14.40 -8.04
N THR A 86 1.36 13.37 -7.22
CA THR A 86 0.68 13.22 -5.93
C THR A 86 1.69 13.43 -4.82
N HIS A 87 1.36 14.32 -3.90
CA HIS A 87 2.01 14.44 -2.61
C HIS A 87 1.05 13.99 -1.51
N GLN A 88 1.39 12.88 -0.84
CA GLN A 88 0.62 12.39 0.29
C GLN A 88 1.20 12.98 1.58
N PHE A 89 0.37 13.76 2.28
CA PHE A 89 0.72 14.32 3.59
C PHE A 89 0.42 13.32 4.70
N LYS A 90 -0.67 12.57 4.56
CA LYS A 90 -1.17 11.65 5.58
C LYS A 90 -1.80 10.41 4.96
N ASN A 91 -1.53 9.26 5.58
CA ASN A 91 -2.24 8.01 5.35
C ASN A 91 -2.08 7.17 6.60
N ASP A 92 -2.63 7.67 7.68
CA ASP A 92 -2.31 7.19 9.00
C ASP A 92 -3.53 6.49 9.59
N GLY A 93 -3.28 5.65 10.57
CA GLY A 93 -4.30 4.99 11.35
C GLY A 93 -3.73 3.77 12.03
N ASN A 94 -4.57 3.09 12.81
CA ASN A 94 -4.20 1.89 13.53
C ASN A 94 -4.69 0.60 12.83
N PHE A 95 -5.46 0.72 11.75
CA PHE A 95 -6.10 -0.39 11.06
C PHE A 95 -6.03 -0.26 9.53
N GLU A 96 -5.50 -1.30 8.86
CA GLU A 96 -5.34 -1.33 7.39
C GLU A 96 -6.67 -1.58 6.66
N GLY A 97 -7.60 -2.28 7.31
CA GLY A 97 -8.82 -2.79 6.69
C GLY A 97 -8.62 -4.12 5.97
N GLU A 98 -9.58 -4.42 5.09
CA GLU A 98 -9.65 -5.68 4.34
C GLU A 98 -8.59 -5.75 3.22
N ALA A 99 -8.09 -6.96 2.96
CA ALA A 99 -7.25 -7.25 1.80
C ALA A 99 -8.11 -7.74 0.63
N GLY A 100 -7.58 -7.70 -0.61
CA GLY A 100 -8.34 -7.93 -1.85
C GLY A 100 -9.09 -9.27 -1.99
N ASN A 101 -8.91 -10.23 -1.06
CA ASN A 101 -9.65 -11.50 -0.99
C ASN A 101 -9.97 -11.91 0.47
N GLN A 102 -9.97 -10.95 1.41
CA GLN A 102 -10.22 -11.21 2.84
C GLN A 102 -11.28 -10.23 3.36
N PRO A 103 -12.55 -10.38 2.91
CA PRO A 103 -13.64 -9.57 3.43
C PRO A 103 -13.88 -9.90 4.91
N GLY A 104 -14.29 -8.91 5.70
CA GLY A 104 -14.56 -9.05 7.12
C GLY A 104 -13.32 -9.26 7.98
N ASN A 105 -12.16 -8.71 7.59
CA ASN A 105 -11.01 -8.73 8.49
C ASN A 105 -11.25 -7.74 9.62
N PHE A 106 -11.18 -8.19 10.86
CA PHE A 106 -11.38 -7.37 12.05
C PHE A 106 -10.05 -7.03 12.72
N SER A 107 -10.05 -6.01 13.57
CA SER A 107 -8.88 -5.63 14.33
C SER A 107 -8.78 -6.44 15.64
N ILE A 108 -7.67 -6.29 16.35
CA ILE A 108 -7.53 -6.84 17.71
C ILE A 108 -8.08 -5.87 18.78
N ILE A 109 -8.50 -4.66 18.39
CA ILE A 109 -8.78 -3.56 19.31
C ILE A 109 -9.95 -3.87 20.25
N GLY A 110 -10.99 -4.51 19.72
CA GLY A 110 -12.18 -4.90 20.49
C GLY A 110 -12.07 -6.25 21.18
N ASN A 111 -10.99 -7.00 20.96
CA ASN A 111 -10.93 -8.41 21.30
C ASN A 111 -10.09 -8.66 22.55
N ARG A 112 -10.77 -8.73 23.70
CA ARG A 112 -10.17 -8.93 25.03
C ARG A 112 -9.10 -7.87 25.29
N PRO A 113 -9.46 -6.59 25.29
CA PRO A 113 -8.50 -5.47 25.31
C PRO A 113 -7.59 -5.48 26.55
N GLU A 114 -7.99 -6.12 27.65
CA GLU A 114 -7.25 -6.19 28.90
C GLU A 114 -5.88 -6.87 28.77
N PHE A 115 -5.71 -7.72 27.76
CA PHE A 115 -4.45 -8.43 27.51
C PHE A 115 -3.40 -7.55 26.83
N PHE A 116 -3.79 -6.45 26.18
CA PHE A 116 -2.95 -5.75 25.22
C PHE A 116 -2.64 -4.32 25.65
N ASP A 117 -1.46 -3.86 25.26
CA ASP A 117 -1.12 -2.44 25.25
C ASP A 117 -1.41 -1.89 23.84
N PRO A 118 -2.33 -0.92 23.69
CA PRO A 118 -2.63 -0.28 22.41
C PRO A 118 -1.39 0.14 21.63
N ALA A 119 -0.38 0.74 22.29
CA ALA A 119 0.83 1.23 21.64
C ALA A 119 1.74 0.11 21.10
N ARG A 120 1.52 -1.13 21.55
CA ARG A 120 2.30 -2.31 21.16
C ARG A 120 1.52 -3.28 20.28
N ALA A 121 0.19 -3.27 20.33
CA ALA A 121 -0.67 -4.19 19.58
C ALA A 121 -1.26 -3.55 18.31
N TYR A 122 -1.60 -2.26 18.37
CA TYR A 122 -2.26 -1.53 17.28
C TYR A 122 -1.91 -0.04 17.35
N PRO A 123 -0.62 0.33 17.30
CA PRO A 123 -0.24 1.73 17.34
C PRO A 123 -0.78 2.49 16.13
N ASP A 124 -0.87 3.81 16.27
CA ASP A 124 -1.08 4.70 15.13
C ASP A 124 0.22 4.93 14.34
N GLY A 125 0.06 5.43 13.12
CA GLY A 125 1.17 5.82 12.24
C GLY A 125 0.83 5.59 10.78
N HIS A 126 1.82 5.72 9.89
CA HIS A 126 1.62 5.53 8.47
C HIS A 126 1.21 4.08 8.15
N LEU A 127 0.12 3.93 7.42
CA LEU A 127 -0.36 2.67 6.88
C LEU A 127 0.56 2.18 5.74
N ASN A 128 0.53 0.89 5.45
CA ASN A 128 1.41 0.26 4.46
C ASN A 128 1.36 0.90 3.05
N GLN A 129 0.25 1.56 2.72
CA GLN A 129 0.07 2.24 1.43
C GLN A 129 0.58 3.68 1.40
N PHE A 130 1.14 4.21 2.49
CA PHE A 130 1.70 5.56 2.49
C PHE A 130 2.91 5.65 1.55
N GLN A 131 2.82 6.60 0.61
CA GLN A 131 3.86 6.96 -0.33
C GLN A 131 3.85 8.47 -0.52
N ALA A 132 4.85 9.14 0.05
CA ALA A 132 4.90 10.60 0.13
C ALA A 132 4.85 11.29 -1.23
N HIS A 133 5.48 10.73 -2.26
CA HIS A 133 5.54 11.32 -3.60
C HIS A 133 5.35 10.27 -4.68
N ARG A 134 4.53 10.62 -5.68
CA ARG A 134 4.34 9.83 -6.88
C ARG A 134 4.26 10.75 -8.09
N VAL A 135 5.14 10.54 -9.07
CA VAL A 135 5.21 11.34 -10.30
C VAL A 135 5.03 10.44 -11.51
N ARG A 136 4.18 10.86 -12.44
CA ARG A 136 4.09 10.34 -13.80
C ARG A 136 4.22 11.53 -14.73
N ALA A 137 5.36 11.66 -15.41
CA ALA A 137 5.59 12.75 -16.36
C ALA A 137 5.79 12.13 -17.74
N PHE A 138 5.03 12.58 -18.73
CA PHE A 138 5.09 12.03 -20.07
C PHE A 138 5.12 13.12 -21.13
N THR A 139 5.73 12.81 -22.26
CA THR A 139 5.85 13.73 -23.38
C THR A 139 5.62 12.97 -24.68
N THR A 140 4.99 13.64 -25.64
CA THR A 140 4.77 13.13 -27.00
C THR A 140 5.30 14.10 -28.03
N TYR A 141 6.02 13.58 -29.03
CA TYR A 141 6.59 14.36 -30.12
C TYR A 141 6.22 13.73 -31.47
N ASP A 142 5.50 14.49 -32.29
CA ASP A 142 5.01 14.09 -33.61
C ASP A 142 5.89 14.63 -34.73
N VAL A 143 6.35 13.74 -35.61
CA VAL A 143 7.20 14.08 -36.75
C VAL A 143 6.57 13.56 -38.04
N GLY A 144 6.37 14.47 -38.99
CA GLY A 144 5.96 14.11 -40.35
C GLY A 144 7.16 14.09 -41.29
N PHE A 145 7.26 13.05 -42.11
CA PHE A 145 8.29 12.84 -43.13
C PHE A 145 7.71 12.90 -44.56
N GLY A 146 6.55 13.55 -44.73
CA GLY A 146 5.86 13.64 -46.02
C GLY A 146 5.44 12.26 -46.53
N ALA A 147 5.89 11.90 -47.74
CA ALA A 147 5.60 10.60 -48.34
C ALA A 147 6.17 9.42 -47.53
N ALA A 148 7.23 9.64 -46.76
CA ALA A 148 7.79 8.66 -45.84
C ALA A 148 6.99 8.55 -44.53
N GLY A 149 5.77 9.09 -44.45
CA GLY A 149 4.85 8.86 -43.35
C GLY A 149 5.08 9.73 -42.12
N ARG A 150 4.66 9.23 -40.96
CA ARG A 150 4.69 9.98 -39.68
C ARG A 150 5.11 9.10 -38.52
N ALA A 151 5.84 9.66 -37.57
CA ALA A 151 6.19 9.04 -36.30
C ALA A 151 5.61 9.85 -35.13
N SER A 152 5.20 9.15 -34.07
CA SER A 152 4.93 9.70 -32.74
C SER A 152 5.89 9.03 -31.76
N LEU A 153 6.72 9.83 -31.10
CA LEU A 153 7.61 9.41 -30.02
C LEU A 153 6.98 9.76 -28.67
N GLY A 154 6.88 8.81 -27.77
CA GLY A 154 6.43 9.00 -26.39
C GLY A 154 7.51 8.63 -25.39
N LEU A 155 7.72 9.45 -24.36
CA LEU A 155 8.56 9.12 -23.21
C LEU A 155 7.74 9.28 -21.94
N LEU A 156 7.80 8.30 -21.04
CA LEU A 156 7.19 8.33 -19.71
C LEU A 156 8.26 8.16 -18.64
N TYR A 157 8.37 9.13 -17.76
CA TYR A 157 9.11 9.04 -16.50
C TYR A 157 8.16 8.70 -15.36
N ARG A 158 8.55 7.70 -14.57
CA ARG A 158 7.84 7.25 -13.38
C ARG A 158 8.76 7.39 -12.18
N TYR A 159 8.30 8.12 -11.17
CA TYR A 159 8.94 8.15 -9.86
C TYR A 159 7.93 7.79 -8.77
N ASP A 160 8.36 6.90 -7.90
CA ASP A 160 7.63 6.44 -6.73
C ASP A 160 8.58 6.57 -5.54
N SER A 161 8.24 7.42 -4.56
CA SER A 161 9.03 7.54 -3.34
C SER A 161 8.97 6.24 -2.53
N PRO A 162 9.86 6.04 -1.54
CA PRO A 162 9.77 4.89 -0.65
C PRO A 162 8.37 4.71 -0.07
N GLN A 163 7.84 3.49 -0.19
CA GLN A 163 6.75 3.05 0.67
C GLN A 163 7.28 2.78 2.08
N VAL A 164 6.37 2.73 3.04
CA VAL A 164 6.69 2.49 4.44
C VAL A 164 6.42 1.04 4.85
N PHE A 165 7.00 0.63 5.96
CA PHE A 165 6.66 -0.60 6.66
C PHE A 165 6.74 -0.39 8.18
N SER A 166 6.06 -1.22 8.93
CA SER A 166 6.12 -1.21 10.41
C SER A 166 7.10 -2.26 10.90
N PHE A 167 7.86 -1.92 11.95
CA PHE A 167 8.65 -2.91 12.69
C PHE A 167 7.69 -3.72 13.57
N LEU A 168 7.29 -4.90 13.11
CA LEU A 168 6.41 -5.79 13.85
C LEU A 168 6.94 -7.23 13.83
N ALA A 169 6.66 -7.96 14.91
CA ALA A 169 6.84 -9.39 15.02
C ALA A 169 5.47 -10.07 15.14
N ASN A 170 5.21 -11.07 14.30
CA ASN A 170 3.99 -11.86 14.37
C ASN A 170 4.15 -13.06 15.30
N SER A 171 3.03 -13.58 15.78
CA SER A 171 2.97 -14.81 16.58
C SER A 171 3.81 -14.76 17.86
N VAL A 172 3.95 -13.58 18.46
CA VAL A 172 4.65 -13.42 19.74
C VAL A 172 3.77 -14.02 20.85
N PRO A 173 4.26 -14.98 21.65
CA PRO A 173 3.47 -15.54 22.73
C PRO A 173 3.04 -14.47 23.74
N LEU A 174 1.84 -14.60 24.30
CA LEU A 174 1.48 -13.76 25.45
C LEU A 174 2.44 -14.02 26.62
N THR A 175 2.71 -13.01 27.42
CA THR A 175 3.53 -13.15 28.63
C THR A 175 2.72 -13.74 29.77
N ALA A 176 3.39 -14.15 30.86
CA ALA A 176 2.70 -14.55 32.08
C ALA A 176 1.87 -13.40 32.69
N ILE A 177 2.38 -12.16 32.59
CA ILE A 177 1.69 -10.95 33.07
C ILE A 177 0.41 -10.72 32.27
N GLN A 178 0.47 -10.80 30.94
CA GLN A 178 -0.72 -10.66 30.08
C GLN A 178 -1.75 -11.75 30.39
N ARG A 179 -1.33 -13.01 30.50
CA ARG A 179 -2.24 -14.11 30.85
C ARG A 179 -2.91 -13.93 32.22
N ALA A 180 -2.17 -13.41 33.20
CA ALA A 180 -2.70 -13.14 34.53
C ALA A 180 -3.74 -12.00 34.56
N ARG A 181 -3.81 -11.18 33.51
CA ARG A 181 -4.86 -10.16 33.34
C ARG A 181 -6.18 -10.71 32.86
N ASN A 182 -6.30 -12.01 32.55
CA ASN A 182 -7.56 -12.59 32.11
C ASN A 182 -8.65 -12.35 33.17
N PRO A 183 -9.66 -11.49 32.90
CA PRO A 183 -10.76 -11.25 33.85
C PRO A 183 -11.76 -12.41 33.92
N GLY A 184 -11.58 -13.46 33.12
CA GLY A 184 -12.39 -14.67 33.13
C GLY A 184 -12.87 -15.13 31.76
N TYR A 185 -12.37 -14.60 30.64
CA TYR A 185 -12.73 -15.07 29.29
C TYR A 185 -12.52 -16.59 29.14
N ALA A 186 -13.44 -17.23 28.44
CA ALA A 186 -13.43 -18.66 28.19
C ALA A 186 -12.27 -19.07 27.27
N THR A 187 -11.94 -18.20 26.31
CA THR A 187 -10.83 -18.39 25.37
C THR A 187 -9.78 -17.29 25.59
N THR A 188 -8.56 -17.71 25.93
CA THR A 188 -7.42 -16.79 26.11
C THR A 188 -6.56 -16.79 24.84
N PRO A 189 -6.20 -15.63 24.29
CA PRO A 189 -5.30 -15.56 23.14
C PRO A 189 -3.93 -16.18 23.50
N THR A 190 -3.32 -16.89 22.55
CA THR A 190 -2.04 -17.56 22.77
C THR A 190 -0.87 -16.76 22.20
N THR A 191 -1.12 -16.01 21.13
CA THR A 191 -0.13 -15.17 20.46
C THR A 191 -0.72 -13.81 20.09
N GLN A 192 0.17 -12.87 19.76
CA GLN A 192 -0.16 -11.52 19.32
C GLN A 192 0.83 -11.05 18.24
N THR A 193 0.42 -10.04 17.47
CA THR A 193 1.37 -9.21 16.71
C THR A 193 1.89 -8.11 17.61
N LEU A 194 3.21 -7.96 17.68
CA LEU A 194 3.90 -6.99 18.52
C LEU A 194 4.61 -5.95 17.67
N TYR A 195 4.24 -4.69 17.82
CA TYR A 195 4.87 -3.54 17.16
C TYR A 195 6.02 -2.98 18.01
N PHE A 196 7.02 -2.43 17.31
CA PHE A 196 8.18 -1.77 17.88
C PHE A 196 8.23 -0.32 17.37
N GLY A 197 7.42 0.52 18.01
CA GLY A 197 7.22 1.92 17.63
C GLY A 197 5.94 2.15 16.81
N GLU A 198 5.80 3.36 16.31
CA GLU A 198 4.68 3.78 15.45
C GLU A 198 4.66 2.98 14.14
N ARG A 199 3.48 2.92 13.52
CA ARG A 199 3.31 2.28 12.21
C ARG A 199 4.05 3.05 11.12
N GLY A 200 4.59 2.30 10.16
CA GLY A 200 5.22 2.87 8.97
C GLY A 200 6.51 3.67 9.24
N THR A 201 7.20 3.38 10.33
CA THR A 201 8.48 4.01 10.69
C THR A 201 9.65 3.55 9.82
N GLY A 202 9.58 2.34 9.26
CA GLY A 202 10.53 1.82 8.28
C GLY A 202 10.23 2.31 6.86
N ARG A 203 11.25 2.40 6.01
CA ARG A 203 11.12 2.82 4.60
C ARG A 203 11.83 1.84 3.67
N PHE A 204 11.21 1.57 2.52
CA PHE A 204 11.84 0.87 1.41
C PHE A 204 12.70 1.82 0.55
N ASN A 205 13.06 1.43 -0.67
CA ASN A 205 13.77 2.31 -1.59
C ASN A 205 12.82 2.97 -2.59
N ALA A 206 13.24 4.12 -3.10
CA ALA A 206 12.53 4.81 -4.18
C ALA A 206 12.77 4.12 -5.53
N GLU A 207 11.90 4.41 -6.49
CA GLU A 207 12.00 3.94 -7.86
C GLU A 207 11.99 5.08 -8.88
N HIS A 208 12.86 4.95 -9.89
CA HIS A 208 12.89 5.80 -11.07
C HIS A 208 12.91 4.93 -12.33
N LEU A 209 11.84 4.96 -13.12
CA LEU A 209 11.74 4.23 -14.38
C LEU A 209 11.45 5.16 -15.55
N PHE A 210 11.93 4.75 -16.71
CA PHE A 210 11.69 5.41 -17.99
C PHE A 210 11.15 4.40 -18.99
N ASP A 211 10.07 4.75 -19.66
CA ASP A 211 9.47 3.95 -20.73
C ASP A 211 9.42 4.80 -22.01
N LEU A 212 9.72 4.18 -23.14
CA LEU A 212 9.71 4.78 -24.47
C LEU A 212 8.65 4.10 -25.32
N ALA A 213 7.91 4.87 -26.11
CA ALA A 213 6.98 4.39 -27.11
C ALA A 213 7.30 5.03 -28.47
N LEU A 214 7.29 4.25 -29.55
CA LEU A 214 7.39 4.73 -30.92
C LEU A 214 6.22 4.17 -31.70
N ASN A 215 5.46 5.02 -32.36
CA ASN A 215 4.47 4.62 -33.36
C ASN A 215 4.84 5.24 -34.70
N TYR A 216 4.93 4.45 -35.76
CA TYR A 216 5.25 4.89 -37.10
C TYR A 216 4.20 4.39 -38.09
N GLU A 217 3.73 5.28 -38.97
CA GLU A 217 2.66 5.02 -39.92
C GLU A 217 3.06 5.45 -41.33
N LEU A 218 2.82 4.57 -42.32
CA LEU A 218 3.21 4.76 -43.71
C LEU A 218 1.98 4.94 -44.62
N PRO A 219 1.88 6.04 -45.40
CA PRO A 219 0.82 6.25 -46.38
C PRO A 219 1.12 5.51 -47.70
N VAL A 220 0.71 4.26 -47.79
CA VAL A 220 1.07 3.40 -48.95
C VAL A 220 0.12 3.57 -50.13
N TRP A 221 -1.20 3.57 -49.91
CA TRP A 221 -2.17 3.74 -51.00
C TRP A 221 -3.53 4.23 -50.49
N LYS A 222 -4.11 5.26 -51.11
CA LYS A 222 -5.42 5.85 -50.72
C LYS A 222 -5.52 6.02 -49.20
N THR A 223 -6.31 5.19 -48.51
CA THR A 223 -6.50 5.18 -47.06
C THR A 223 -5.72 4.08 -46.34
N ALA A 224 -5.05 3.17 -47.06
CA ALA A 224 -4.21 2.12 -46.48
C ALA A 224 -3.00 2.73 -45.76
N ARG A 225 -2.93 2.46 -44.45
CA ARG A 225 -1.88 2.93 -43.55
C ARG A 225 -1.33 1.76 -42.72
N PRO A 226 -0.33 1.00 -43.22
CA PRO A 226 0.44 0.13 -42.35
C PRO A 226 1.10 0.93 -41.24
N TYR A 227 1.12 0.38 -40.04
CA TYR A 227 1.80 0.96 -38.90
C TYR A 227 2.66 -0.08 -38.18
N PHE A 228 3.68 0.42 -37.51
CA PHE A 228 4.54 -0.31 -36.61
C PHE A 228 4.62 0.46 -35.29
N LYS A 229 4.43 -0.26 -34.18
CA LYS A 229 4.52 0.27 -32.83
C LYS A 229 5.54 -0.51 -32.02
N VAL A 230 6.35 0.21 -31.24
CA VAL A 230 7.26 -0.31 -30.23
C VAL A 230 6.94 0.33 -28.89
N ASP A 231 6.81 -0.48 -27.84
CA ASP A 231 6.87 -0.03 -26.45
C ASP A 231 8.10 -0.67 -25.80
N TRP A 232 8.99 0.15 -25.25
CA TRP A 232 10.16 -0.26 -24.50
C TRP A 232 10.02 0.23 -23.06
N ARG A 233 9.69 -0.69 -22.14
CA ARG A 233 9.50 -0.38 -20.73
C ARG A 233 10.78 -0.60 -19.94
N ASN A 234 11.01 0.24 -18.94
CA ASN A 234 12.22 0.24 -18.12
C ASN A 234 13.46 0.25 -19.03
N ILE A 235 13.61 1.30 -19.85
CA ILE A 235 14.64 1.39 -20.89
C ILE A 235 16.05 1.29 -20.33
N PHE A 236 16.26 1.66 -19.07
CA PHE A 236 17.55 1.54 -18.39
C PHE A 236 17.75 0.21 -17.66
N ASN A 237 16.76 -0.69 -17.67
CA ASN A 237 16.74 -1.94 -16.92
C ASN A 237 17.09 -1.73 -15.44
N ALA A 238 16.56 -0.64 -14.85
CA ALA A 238 16.75 -0.34 -13.45
C ALA A 238 16.05 -1.39 -12.58
N GLN A 239 16.74 -1.85 -11.53
CA GLN A 239 16.23 -2.83 -10.57
C GLN A 239 16.44 -2.33 -9.13
N PRO A 240 15.87 -1.18 -8.75
CA PRO A 240 15.87 -0.76 -7.35
C PRO A 240 15.13 -1.79 -6.48
N LEU A 241 15.60 -1.96 -5.25
CA LEU A 241 14.98 -2.84 -4.27
C LEU A 241 13.79 -2.12 -3.60
N ILE A 242 12.65 -2.08 -4.29
CA ILE A 242 11.43 -1.33 -3.93
C ILE A 242 10.64 -1.95 -2.77
N ALA A 243 10.93 -3.20 -2.44
CA ALA A 243 10.50 -3.85 -1.20
C ALA A 243 11.61 -4.82 -0.75
N PHE A 244 11.61 -5.23 0.52
CA PHE A 244 12.56 -6.21 1.02
C PHE A 244 12.02 -6.96 2.23
N ASN A 245 12.70 -8.03 2.64
CA ASN A 245 12.34 -8.71 3.88
C ASN A 245 12.51 -7.77 5.08
N THR A 246 11.45 -7.59 5.85
CA THR A 246 11.40 -6.73 7.04
C THR A 246 11.27 -7.54 8.34
N THR A 247 11.52 -8.86 8.27
CA THR A 247 11.30 -9.77 9.38
C THR A 247 12.21 -9.44 10.55
N ILE A 248 11.59 -9.23 11.71
CA ILE A 248 12.26 -9.04 13.00
C ILE A 248 11.68 -10.02 14.02
N SER A 249 12.44 -10.26 15.09
CA SER A 249 11.98 -11.02 16.26
C SER A 249 12.20 -10.18 17.52
N PRO A 250 11.40 -10.35 18.58
CA PRO A 250 11.66 -9.71 19.87
C PRO A 250 13.06 -10.08 20.37
N ASP A 251 13.81 -9.11 20.89
CA ASP A 251 15.12 -9.33 21.45
C ASP A 251 15.00 -9.77 22.92
N PRO A 252 15.34 -11.03 23.27
CA PRO A 252 15.20 -11.54 24.64
C PRO A 252 16.15 -10.85 25.63
N THR A 253 17.15 -10.12 25.15
CA THR A 253 18.11 -9.38 25.98
C THR A 253 17.73 -7.92 26.21
N SER A 254 16.69 -7.44 25.53
CA SER A 254 16.20 -6.07 25.70
C SER A 254 15.42 -5.90 27.01
N ALA A 255 15.23 -4.64 27.41
CA ALA A 255 14.36 -4.32 28.53
C ALA A 255 12.93 -4.83 28.27
N LEU A 256 12.19 -5.08 29.35
CA LEU A 256 10.78 -5.48 29.26
C LEU A 256 9.90 -4.29 29.63
N ASP A 257 8.75 -4.17 28.97
CA ASP A 257 7.71 -3.22 29.37
C ASP A 257 6.86 -3.74 30.55
N ALA A 258 5.84 -2.97 30.93
CA ALA A 258 4.95 -3.32 32.04
C ALA A 258 4.11 -4.59 31.81
N LEU A 259 4.02 -5.07 30.56
CA LEU A 259 3.40 -6.34 30.21
C LEU A 259 4.43 -7.48 30.12
N GLY A 260 5.71 -7.22 30.40
CA GLY A 260 6.78 -8.21 30.27
C GLY A 260 7.18 -8.47 28.82
N LEU A 261 6.81 -7.60 27.88
CA LEU A 261 7.16 -7.74 26.46
C LEU A 261 8.50 -7.07 26.19
N PRO A 262 9.39 -7.69 25.38
CA PRO A 262 10.64 -7.07 24.97
C PRO A 262 10.41 -5.71 24.29
N THR A 263 11.19 -4.70 24.65
CA THR A 263 11.15 -3.37 24.04
C THR A 263 12.05 -3.25 22.82
N GLY A 264 13.04 -4.13 22.69
CA GLY A 264 13.95 -4.22 21.55
C GLY A 264 13.62 -5.38 20.61
N PHE A 265 14.20 -5.32 19.41
CA PHE A 265 14.07 -6.36 18.40
C PHE A 265 15.41 -6.65 17.73
N ILE A 266 15.54 -7.87 17.23
CA ILE A 266 16.63 -8.31 16.38
C ILE A 266 16.15 -8.46 14.93
N LYS A 267 16.99 -8.02 14.00
CA LYS A 267 16.74 -8.17 12.56
C LYS A 267 17.04 -9.59 12.12
N GLY A 268 16.16 -10.18 11.30
CA GLY A 268 16.43 -11.49 10.69
C GLY A 268 17.62 -11.44 9.72
N ALA A 269 18.19 -12.60 9.40
CA ALA A 269 19.37 -12.71 8.52
C ALA A 269 19.16 -12.16 7.09
N ASN A 270 17.90 -12.09 6.65
CA ASN A 270 17.51 -11.55 5.35
C ASN A 270 16.96 -10.12 5.42
N PHE A 271 16.93 -9.49 6.60
CA PHE A 271 16.41 -8.14 6.75
C PHE A 271 17.10 -7.18 5.78
N GLY A 272 16.32 -6.40 5.03
CA GLY A 272 16.85 -5.47 4.01
C GLY A 272 17.24 -6.12 2.68
N LYS A 273 17.04 -7.43 2.49
CA LYS A 273 17.37 -8.13 1.24
C LYS A 273 16.14 -8.42 0.39
N GLY A 274 16.33 -8.39 -0.93
CA GLY A 274 15.37 -8.88 -1.91
C GLY A 274 15.30 -10.41 -1.87
N VAL A 275 14.15 -10.97 -1.49
CA VAL A 275 13.94 -12.43 -1.38
C VAL A 275 12.86 -12.97 -2.34
N GLN A 276 12.24 -12.09 -3.12
CA GLN A 276 11.21 -12.45 -4.11
C GLN A 276 11.24 -11.45 -5.28
N ASN A 277 10.75 -11.87 -6.46
CA ASN A 277 10.77 -11.05 -7.67
C ASN A 277 10.02 -9.72 -7.52
N GLY A 278 8.90 -9.72 -6.77
CA GLY A 278 8.11 -8.50 -6.52
C GLY A 278 8.81 -7.44 -5.67
N HIS A 279 10.03 -7.71 -5.17
CA HIS A 279 10.87 -6.72 -4.50
C HIS A 279 11.62 -5.80 -5.46
N TYR A 280 11.54 -6.09 -6.76
CA TYR A 280 12.10 -5.29 -7.83
C TYR A 280 10.99 -4.97 -8.83
N PRO A 281 11.11 -3.88 -9.58
CA PRO A 281 10.21 -3.64 -10.69
C PRO A 281 10.35 -4.69 -11.79
N VAL A 282 9.34 -4.69 -12.67
CA VAL A 282 9.40 -5.45 -13.91
C VAL A 282 10.69 -5.09 -14.65
N PRO A 283 11.50 -6.08 -15.04
CA PRO A 283 12.69 -5.86 -15.86
C PRO A 283 12.35 -5.18 -17.18
N ARG A 284 13.40 -4.81 -17.92
CA ARG A 284 13.24 -4.29 -19.27
C ARG A 284 12.36 -5.20 -20.13
N GLU A 285 11.34 -4.60 -20.75
CA GLU A 285 10.38 -5.32 -21.60
C GLU A 285 10.24 -4.60 -22.95
N PHE A 286 10.25 -5.38 -24.03
CA PHE A 286 10.02 -4.89 -25.39
C PHE A 286 8.71 -5.47 -25.92
N ARG A 287 7.84 -4.60 -26.42
CA ARG A 287 6.59 -5.00 -27.09
C ARG A 287 6.56 -4.39 -28.47
N PHE A 288 6.13 -5.18 -29.44
CA PHE A 288 6.04 -4.76 -30.83
C PHE A 288 4.64 -5.09 -31.36
N ALA A 289 4.10 -4.22 -32.21
CA ALA A 289 2.87 -4.47 -32.92
C ALA A 289 3.00 -3.96 -34.36
N VAL A 290 2.42 -4.70 -35.29
CA VAL A 290 2.23 -4.30 -36.69
C VAL A 290 0.76 -4.40 -37.02
N GLY A 291 0.27 -3.50 -37.87
CA GLY A 291 -1.11 -3.56 -38.32
C GLY A 291 -1.37 -2.67 -39.51
N PHE A 292 -2.63 -2.67 -39.97
CA PHE A 292 -3.10 -1.89 -41.11
C PHE A 292 -4.36 -1.14 -40.71
N ARG A 293 -4.47 0.11 -41.17
CA ARG A 293 -5.72 0.89 -41.14
C ARG A 293 -6.20 1.13 -42.57
N PHE A 294 -7.51 1.08 -42.78
CA PHE A 294 -8.18 1.36 -44.05
C PHE A 294 -9.13 2.54 -43.91
#